data_AF-A0A1V1PPH3-F1
#
_entry.id   AF-A0A1V1PPH3-F1
#
_cell.length_a   1.000
_cell.length_b   1.000
_cell.length_c   1.000
_cell.angle_alpha   90.00
_cell.angle_beta   90.00
_cell.angle_gamma   90.00
#
_symmetry.space_group_name_H-M   'P 1'
#
loop_
_entity.id
_entity.type
_entity.pdbx_description
1 polymer ?
#
loop_
_entity_poly.entity_id
_entity_poly.type
_entity_poly.pdbx_seq_one_letter_code
_entity_poly.pdbx_strand_id
1 'polypeptide(L)'
;MRAFLIAFTLLAPGALAQEAPSACAYDMSAMMRLDLRVFDSTPDSGWRVVGETPGCEAVAADLIAAYRTQRLERERLGLLHHEAQLRAAAGQTEAALVLLEEVRASETAPEMQAYRDATIAFLRRDRAALIEARERLSRVPMPEAFAAGRARFVAAFPTQRNPEWPLNLDVVDGLVACFDRPYAEAYGRACRPLPVTR
;
A
#
# COMPACT_ATOMS: atom_id res chain seq x y z
N MET A 1 -59.10 15.15 -33.15
CA MET A 1 -57.73 15.60 -32.88
C MET A 1 -56.92 14.42 -32.34
N ARG A 2 -55.98 13.88 -33.14
CA ARG A 2 -55.06 12.82 -32.69
C ARG A 2 -53.75 13.49 -32.28
N ALA A 3 -53.40 13.42 -31.00
CA ALA A 3 -52.13 13.90 -30.48
C ALA A 3 -51.05 12.83 -30.75
N PHE A 4 -50.01 13.20 -31.49
CA PHE A 4 -48.79 12.39 -31.64
C PHE A 4 -47.77 12.87 -30.60
N LEU A 5 -47.38 11.98 -29.69
CA LEU A 5 -46.24 12.17 -28.79
C LEU A 5 -44.99 11.65 -29.51
N ILE A 6 -44.06 12.56 -29.81
CA ILE A 6 -42.73 12.22 -30.34
C ILE A 6 -41.81 12.05 -29.13
N ALA A 7 -41.34 10.82 -28.89
CA ALA A 7 -40.33 10.53 -27.89
C ALA A 7 -38.95 10.81 -28.48
N PHE A 8 -38.23 11.79 -27.94
CA PHE A 8 -36.82 12.04 -28.25
C PHE A 8 -35.95 11.18 -27.32
N THR A 9 -35.36 10.12 -27.86
CA THR A 9 -34.31 9.35 -27.21
C THR A 9 -32.97 10.09 -27.35
N LEU A 10 -32.46 10.62 -26.24
CA LEU A 10 -31.10 11.12 -26.12
C LEU A 10 -30.13 9.93 -26.16
N LEU A 11 -29.44 9.71 -27.28
CA LEU A 11 -28.25 8.86 -27.30
C LEU A 11 -27.11 9.61 -26.60
N ALA A 12 -26.72 9.14 -25.42
CA ALA A 12 -25.44 9.52 -24.83
C ALA A 12 -24.33 8.80 -25.62
N PRO A 13 -23.32 9.51 -26.17
CA PRO A 13 -22.17 8.85 -26.77
C PRO A 13 -21.37 8.15 -25.67
N GLY A 14 -21.35 6.81 -25.72
CA GLY A 14 -20.43 6.01 -24.93
C GLY A 14 -19.00 6.31 -25.40
N ALA A 15 -18.15 6.73 -24.47
CA ALA A 15 -16.71 6.80 -24.71
C ALA A 15 -16.22 5.38 -25.02
N LEU A 16 -15.97 5.09 -26.29
CA LEU A 16 -15.28 3.87 -26.70
C LEU A 16 -13.85 4.00 -26.17
N ALA A 17 -13.48 3.15 -25.22
CA ALA A 17 -12.09 2.94 -24.87
C ALA A 17 -11.37 2.47 -26.14
N GLN A 18 -10.63 3.37 -26.75
CA GLN A 18 -9.87 3.07 -27.95
C GLN A 18 -8.73 2.13 -27.53
N GLU A 19 -8.79 0.89 -27.99
CA GLU A 19 -7.69 -0.07 -27.81
C GLU A 19 -6.42 0.60 -28.35
N ALA A 20 -5.42 0.75 -27.48
CA ALA A 20 -4.15 1.33 -27.88
C ALA A 20 -3.61 0.57 -29.09
N PRO A 21 -3.04 1.25 -30.10
CA PRO A 21 -2.39 0.58 -31.22
C PRO A 21 -1.42 -0.48 -30.68
N SER A 22 -1.34 -1.65 -31.30
CA SER A 22 -0.43 -2.73 -30.85
C SER A 22 1.04 -2.27 -30.73
N ALA A 23 1.42 -1.22 -31.47
CA ALA A 23 2.71 -0.55 -31.40
C ALA A 23 2.98 0.17 -30.06
N CYS A 24 1.95 0.48 -29.28
CA CYS A 24 2.06 1.16 -27.98
C CYS A 24 2.05 0.19 -26.79
N ALA A 25 2.13 -1.12 -27.02
CA ALA A 25 2.06 -2.11 -25.95
C ALA A 25 3.30 -2.08 -25.03
N TYR A 26 3.10 -2.22 -23.73
CA TYR A 26 4.17 -2.28 -22.73
C TYR A 26 3.75 -3.13 -21.51
N ASP A 27 4.74 -3.55 -20.70
CA ASP A 27 4.49 -4.23 -19.42
C ASP A 27 4.31 -3.20 -18.30
N MET A 28 3.06 -2.95 -17.91
CA MET A 28 2.69 -2.06 -16.81
C MET A 28 3.36 -2.46 -15.48
N SER A 29 3.45 -3.76 -15.17
CA SER A 29 4.04 -4.25 -13.93
C SER A 29 5.55 -4.04 -13.90
N ALA A 30 6.23 -4.15 -15.03
CA ALA A 30 7.63 -3.76 -15.16
C ALA A 30 7.82 -2.24 -14.96
N MET A 31 6.99 -1.42 -15.60
CA MET A 31 7.07 0.04 -15.47
C MET A 31 6.86 0.53 -14.04
N MET A 32 5.88 -0.03 -13.32
CA MET A 32 5.60 0.33 -11.93
C MET A 32 6.70 -0.11 -10.94
N ARG A 33 7.66 -0.96 -11.36
CA ARG A 33 8.79 -1.39 -10.53
C ARG A 33 10.04 -0.53 -10.73
N LEU A 34 10.09 0.30 -11.77
CA LEU A 34 11.21 1.20 -12.00
C LEU A 34 11.29 2.24 -10.88
N ASP A 35 12.52 2.65 -10.52
CA ASP A 35 12.71 3.86 -9.74
C ASP A 35 12.45 5.10 -10.60
N LEU A 36 12.24 6.27 -9.96
CA LEU A 36 11.84 7.48 -10.67
C LEU A 36 12.87 7.90 -11.72
N ARG A 37 14.17 7.73 -11.44
CA ARG A 37 15.25 8.12 -12.37
C ARG A 37 15.25 7.23 -13.61
N VAL A 38 15.06 5.91 -13.43
CA VAL A 38 14.97 4.98 -14.55
C VAL A 38 13.67 5.21 -15.34
N PHE A 39 12.57 5.49 -14.65
CA PHE A 39 11.29 5.75 -15.30
C PHE A 39 11.26 7.06 -16.10
N ASP A 40 11.83 8.15 -15.56
CA ASP A 40 11.63 9.51 -16.10
C ASP A 40 12.87 10.17 -16.69
N SER A 41 14.09 9.78 -16.32
CA SER A 41 15.30 10.53 -16.68
C SER A 41 16.34 9.73 -17.45
N THR A 42 16.13 8.42 -17.63
CA THR A 42 17.07 7.56 -18.35
C THR A 42 16.68 7.50 -19.84
N PRO A 43 17.61 7.81 -20.77
CA PRO A 43 17.38 7.64 -22.20
C PRO A 43 16.98 6.20 -22.54
N ASP A 44 16.12 6.03 -23.55
CA ASP A 44 15.65 4.72 -24.04
C ASP A 44 15.04 3.81 -22.96
N SER A 45 14.50 4.39 -21.89
CA SER A 45 13.91 3.67 -20.76
C SER A 45 12.61 4.31 -20.26
N GLY A 46 11.94 3.60 -19.35
CA GLY A 46 10.75 4.10 -18.68
C GLY A 46 9.65 4.50 -19.65
N TRP A 47 9.02 5.65 -19.43
CA TRP A 47 7.91 6.09 -20.28
C TRP A 47 8.34 6.42 -21.72
N ARG A 48 9.62 6.75 -21.98
CA ARG A 48 10.10 7.13 -23.32
C ARG A 48 9.98 6.02 -24.34
N VAL A 49 10.15 4.76 -23.92
CA VAL A 49 10.01 3.60 -24.83
C VAL A 49 8.61 3.54 -25.47
N VAL A 50 7.61 4.11 -24.78
CA VAL A 50 6.24 4.26 -25.29
C VAL A 50 6.08 5.61 -25.97
N GLY A 51 6.46 6.70 -25.29
CA GLY A 51 6.16 8.07 -25.71
C GLY A 51 6.93 8.57 -26.93
N GLU A 52 8.07 7.95 -27.28
CA GLU A 52 8.83 8.27 -28.48
C GLU A 52 8.35 7.48 -29.71
N THR A 53 7.42 6.55 -29.54
CA THR A 53 6.75 5.87 -30.64
C THR A 53 5.64 6.77 -31.21
N PRO A 54 5.68 7.13 -32.51
CA PRO A 54 4.67 8.02 -33.09
C PRO A 54 3.24 7.51 -32.91
N GLY A 55 2.36 8.36 -32.35
CA GLY A 55 0.97 8.01 -32.08
C GLY A 55 0.71 7.35 -30.72
N CYS A 56 1.73 7.18 -29.87
CA CYS A 56 1.62 6.61 -28.52
C CYS A 56 1.70 7.66 -27.40
N GLU A 57 1.63 8.95 -27.72
CA GLU A 57 1.83 10.06 -26.77
C GLU A 57 0.78 10.02 -25.64
N ALA A 58 -0.49 9.77 -25.97
CA ALA A 58 -1.57 9.64 -24.98
C ALA A 58 -1.36 8.43 -24.06
N VAL A 59 -0.92 7.30 -24.63
CA VAL A 59 -0.65 6.07 -23.86
C VAL A 59 0.53 6.27 -22.90
N ALA A 60 1.57 6.98 -23.33
CA ALA A 60 2.69 7.35 -22.46
C ALA A 60 2.26 8.35 -21.37
N ALA A 61 1.38 9.30 -21.69
CA ALA A 61 0.83 10.22 -20.69
C ALA A 61 0.03 9.48 -19.60
N ASP A 62 -0.80 8.49 -19.99
CA ASP A 62 -1.53 7.64 -19.04
C ASP A 62 -0.58 6.79 -18.19
N LEU A 63 0.50 6.27 -18.78
CA LEU A 63 1.55 5.56 -18.04
C LEU A 63 2.21 6.46 -16.98
N ILE A 64 2.56 7.70 -17.33
CA ILE A 64 3.10 8.69 -16.38
C ILE A 64 2.09 9.01 -15.28
N ALA A 65 0.81 9.17 -15.63
CA ALA A 65 -0.26 9.41 -14.67
C ALA A 65 -0.42 8.25 -13.69
N ALA A 66 -0.37 7.01 -14.19
CA ALA A 66 -0.39 5.81 -13.36
C ALA A 66 0.85 5.72 -12.45
N TYR A 67 2.04 6.01 -12.97
CA TYR A 67 3.27 6.00 -12.17
C TYR A 67 3.20 7.01 -11.01
N ARG A 68 2.76 8.24 -11.28
CA ARG A 68 2.57 9.28 -10.26
C ARG A 68 1.55 8.87 -9.19
N THR A 69 0.38 8.40 -9.61
CA THR A 69 -0.75 8.16 -8.70
C THR A 69 -0.70 6.81 -7.99
N GLN A 70 0.09 5.86 -8.51
CA GLN A 70 0.22 4.53 -7.91
C GLN A 70 1.60 4.30 -7.32
N ARG A 71 2.67 4.46 -8.11
CA ARG A 71 4.02 4.12 -7.66
C ARG A 71 4.57 5.17 -6.70
N LEU A 72 4.57 6.44 -7.08
CA LEU A 72 5.09 7.52 -6.23
C LEU A 72 4.21 7.75 -5.01
N GLU A 73 2.88 7.67 -5.16
CA GLU A 73 1.98 7.79 -4.01
C GLU A 73 2.21 6.66 -2.99
N ARG A 74 2.46 5.41 -3.44
CA ARG A 74 2.85 4.33 -2.51
C ARG A 74 4.18 4.61 -1.81
N GLU A 75 5.17 5.20 -2.49
CA GLU A 75 6.42 5.61 -1.82
C GLU A 75 6.19 6.68 -0.77
N ARG A 76 5.41 7.70 -1.13
CA ARG A 76 5.04 8.79 -0.23
C ARG A 76 4.38 8.25 1.03
N LEU A 77 3.35 7.40 0.87
CA LEU A 77 2.64 6.77 1.99
C LEU A 77 3.57 5.88 2.84
N GLY A 78 4.52 5.17 2.20
CA GLY A 78 5.54 4.40 2.92
C GLY A 78 6.47 5.29 3.77
N LEU A 79 6.93 6.41 3.22
CA LEU A 79 7.74 7.38 3.95
C LEU A 79 6.96 8.04 5.09
N LEU A 80 5.70 8.41 4.86
CA LEU A 80 4.83 8.94 5.93
C LEU A 80 4.66 7.93 7.06
N HIS A 81 4.50 6.63 6.74
CA HIS A 81 4.44 5.60 7.76
C HIS A 81 5.72 5.55 8.60
N HIS A 82 6.89 5.51 7.96
CA HIS A 82 8.17 5.49 8.66
C HIS A 82 8.42 6.74 9.49
N GLU A 83 8.09 7.92 8.96
CA GLU A 83 8.15 9.18 9.71
C GLU A 83 7.27 9.10 10.96
N ALA A 84 6.03 8.62 10.83
CA ALA A 84 5.12 8.51 11.96
C ALA A 84 5.65 7.56 13.05
N GLN A 85 6.24 6.43 12.68
CA GLN A 85 6.86 5.50 13.64
C GLN A 85 8.04 6.14 14.38
N LEU A 86 8.89 6.91 13.67
CA LEU A 86 10.02 7.62 14.27
C LEU A 86 9.54 8.73 15.20
N ARG A 87 8.51 9.49 14.82
CA ARG A 87 7.87 10.51 15.67
C ARG A 87 7.28 9.89 16.92
N ALA A 88 6.55 8.78 16.79
CA ALA A 88 6.00 8.03 17.91
C ALA A 88 7.11 7.52 18.85
N ALA A 89 8.21 7.00 18.31
CA ALA A 89 9.36 6.55 19.08
C ALA A 89 10.04 7.70 19.84
N ALA A 90 10.05 8.90 19.26
CA ALA A 90 10.53 10.13 19.88
C ALA A 90 9.53 10.77 20.87
N GLY A 91 8.37 10.15 21.12
CA GLY A 91 7.33 10.68 22.01
C GLY A 91 6.48 11.81 21.40
N GLN A 92 6.61 12.07 20.10
CA GLN A 92 5.83 13.08 19.38
C GLN A 92 4.47 12.51 18.93
N THR A 93 3.66 12.07 19.89
CA THR A 93 2.42 11.31 19.64
C THR A 93 1.44 11.99 18.70
N GLU A 94 1.12 13.27 18.92
CA GLU A 94 0.15 13.98 18.07
C GLU A 94 0.62 14.08 16.61
N ALA A 95 1.90 14.38 16.39
CA ALA A 95 2.47 14.45 15.04
C ALA A 95 2.49 13.07 14.36
N ALA A 96 2.73 11.99 15.12
CA ALA A 96 2.64 10.64 14.60
C ALA A 96 1.21 10.24 14.23
N LEU A 97 0.21 10.63 15.04
CA LEU A 97 -1.20 10.33 14.79
C LEU A 97 -1.71 10.97 13.50
N VAL A 98 -1.40 12.24 13.25
CA VAL A 98 -1.77 12.93 11.99
C VAL A 98 -1.30 12.14 10.77
N LEU A 99 -0.03 11.71 10.77
CA LEU A 99 0.55 10.96 9.66
C LEU A 99 -0.05 9.55 9.55
N LEU A 100 -0.25 8.85 10.67
CA LEU A 100 -0.82 7.50 10.66
C LEU A 100 -2.26 7.50 10.17
N GLU A 101 -3.06 8.51 10.53
CA GLU A 101 -4.43 8.66 10.06
C GLU A 101 -4.51 8.91 8.55
N GLU A 102 -3.62 9.75 8.01
CA GLU A 102 -3.52 9.94 6.56
C GLU A 102 -3.20 8.62 5.85
N VAL A 103 -2.15 7.92 6.30
CA VAL A 103 -1.77 6.65 5.66
C VAL A 103 -2.87 5.59 5.82
N ARG A 104 -3.57 5.58 6.96
CA ARG A 104 -4.69 4.66 7.21
C ARG A 104 -5.88 4.92 6.30
N ALA A 105 -6.17 6.18 5.96
CA ALA A 105 -7.26 6.56 5.08
C ALA A 105 -7.05 6.08 3.63
N SER A 106 -5.79 5.99 3.19
CA SER A 106 -5.42 5.48 1.86
C SER A 106 -5.21 3.96 1.79
N GLU A 107 -5.20 3.27 2.93
CA GLU A 107 -4.93 1.84 3.00
C GLU A 107 -6.16 1.00 2.68
N THR A 108 -6.03 0.00 1.81
CA THR A 108 -7.12 -0.91 1.42
C THR A 108 -6.87 -2.36 1.82
N ALA A 109 -5.61 -2.74 2.06
CA ALA A 109 -5.26 -4.10 2.45
C ALA A 109 -5.70 -4.36 3.91
N PRO A 110 -6.57 -5.35 4.18
CA PRO A 110 -7.17 -5.54 5.51
C PRO A 110 -6.14 -5.75 6.64
N GLU A 111 -5.06 -6.47 6.38
CA GLU A 111 -3.96 -6.68 7.33
C GLU A 111 -3.24 -5.38 7.66
N MET A 112 -3.03 -4.52 6.66
CA MET A 112 -2.36 -3.23 6.87
C MET A 112 -3.30 -2.23 7.54
N GLN A 113 -4.60 -2.27 7.23
CA GLN A 113 -5.61 -1.50 7.95
C GLN A 113 -5.63 -1.87 9.43
N ALA A 114 -5.71 -3.15 9.77
CA ALA A 114 -5.74 -3.62 11.16
C ALA A 114 -4.43 -3.32 11.91
N TYR A 115 -3.27 -3.46 11.26
CA TYR A 115 -1.99 -3.08 11.84
C TYR A 115 -1.89 -1.56 12.14
N ARG A 116 -2.38 -0.72 11.22
CA ARG A 116 -2.42 0.74 11.41
C ARG A 116 -3.40 1.13 12.51
N ASP A 117 -4.59 0.53 12.55
CA ASP A 117 -5.58 0.74 13.60
C ASP A 117 -5.00 0.40 14.99
N ALA A 118 -4.30 -0.73 15.10
CA ALA A 118 -3.62 -1.14 16.34
C ALA A 118 -2.56 -0.11 16.76
N THR A 119 -1.75 0.37 15.82
CA THR A 119 -0.72 1.38 16.10
C THR A 119 -1.33 2.69 16.58
N ILE A 120 -2.39 3.17 15.91
CA ILE A 120 -3.14 4.38 16.31
C ILE A 120 -3.76 4.21 17.69
N ALA A 121 -4.40 3.07 17.97
CA ALA A 121 -5.03 2.79 19.25
C ALA A 121 -4.02 2.75 20.40
N PHE A 122 -2.85 2.13 20.19
CA PHE A 122 -1.75 2.16 21.17
C PHE A 122 -1.32 3.60 21.49
N LEU A 123 -1.10 4.43 20.47
CA LEU A 123 -0.68 5.83 20.64
C LEU A 123 -1.74 6.68 21.32
N ARG A 124 -3.03 6.43 21.05
CA ARG A 124 -4.16 7.06 21.73
C ARG A 124 -4.41 6.52 23.14
N ARG A 125 -3.64 5.53 23.60
CA ARG A 125 -3.84 4.83 24.87
C ARG A 125 -5.24 4.20 24.97
N ASP A 126 -5.76 3.71 23.86
CA ASP A 126 -7.01 2.97 23.78
C ASP A 126 -6.74 1.46 23.73
N ARG A 127 -6.79 0.82 24.89
CA ARG A 127 -6.53 -0.62 25.01
C ARG A 127 -7.61 -1.45 24.32
N ALA A 128 -8.87 -1.00 24.37
CA ALA A 128 -9.98 -1.74 23.80
C ALA A 128 -9.87 -1.78 22.27
N ALA A 129 -9.64 -0.61 21.64
CA ALA A 129 -9.44 -0.53 20.21
C ALA A 129 -8.18 -1.26 19.74
N LEU A 130 -7.10 -1.26 20.53
CA LEU A 130 -5.89 -2.02 20.23
C LEU A 130 -6.17 -3.53 20.18
N ILE A 131 -6.88 -4.05 21.17
CA ILE A 131 -7.25 -5.47 21.22
C ILE A 131 -8.16 -5.82 20.05
N GLU A 132 -9.15 -4.97 19.75
CA GLU A 132 -10.05 -5.20 18.62
C GLU A 132 -9.28 -5.26 17.28
N ALA A 133 -8.37 -4.31 17.05
CA ALA A 133 -7.53 -4.27 15.86
C ALA A 133 -6.60 -5.50 15.75
N ARG A 134 -6.00 -5.92 16.87
CA ARG A 134 -5.20 -7.15 16.96
C ARG A 134 -6.02 -8.39 16.57
N GLU A 135 -7.24 -8.46 17.08
CA GLU A 135 -8.17 -9.54 16.77
C GLU A 135 -8.57 -9.55 15.29
N ARG A 136 -8.86 -8.38 14.71
CA ARG A 136 -9.09 -8.26 13.25
C ARG A 136 -7.88 -8.74 12.45
N LEU A 137 -6.67 -8.31 12.81
CA LEU A 137 -5.44 -8.72 12.13
C LEU A 137 -5.24 -10.23 12.16
N SER A 138 -5.44 -10.87 13.32
CA SER A 138 -5.27 -12.31 13.50
C SER A 138 -6.18 -13.18 12.60
N ARG A 139 -7.29 -12.60 12.12
CA ARG A 139 -8.29 -13.29 11.29
C ARG A 139 -8.16 -13.01 9.80
N VAL A 140 -7.22 -12.16 9.37
CA VAL A 140 -7.05 -11.89 7.94
C VAL A 140 -6.56 -13.18 7.25
N PRO A 141 -7.26 -13.68 6.22
CA PRO A 141 -6.85 -14.88 5.52
C PRO A 141 -5.53 -14.65 4.80
N MET A 142 -4.67 -15.69 4.77
CA MET A 142 -3.41 -15.61 4.05
C MET A 142 -3.67 -15.51 2.53
N PRO A 143 -3.13 -14.48 1.84
CA PRO A 143 -3.26 -14.37 0.40
C PRO A 143 -2.59 -15.55 -0.29
N GLU A 144 -3.17 -16.06 -1.38
CA GLU A 144 -2.64 -17.19 -2.15
C GLU A 144 -1.17 -16.95 -2.58
N ALA A 145 -0.86 -15.71 -3.00
CA ALA A 145 0.47 -15.31 -3.43
C ALA A 145 1.51 -15.23 -2.29
N PHE A 146 1.10 -15.27 -1.02
CA PHE A 146 2.02 -15.09 0.12
C PHE A 146 3.06 -16.21 0.20
N ALA A 147 2.66 -17.47 -0.01
CA ALA A 147 3.58 -18.61 0.10
C ALA A 147 4.72 -18.51 -0.93
N ALA A 148 4.39 -18.16 -2.17
CA ALA A 148 5.37 -17.91 -3.23
C ALA A 148 6.25 -16.69 -2.93
N GLY A 149 5.65 -15.61 -2.43
CA GLY A 149 6.39 -14.42 -2.00
C GLY A 149 7.40 -14.72 -0.88
N ARG A 150 6.99 -15.48 0.13
CA ARG A 150 7.86 -15.95 1.22
C ARG A 150 9.01 -16.80 0.70
N ALA A 151 8.76 -17.74 -0.20
CA ALA A 151 9.82 -18.56 -0.79
C ALA A 151 10.87 -17.70 -1.53
N ARG A 152 10.42 -16.70 -2.30
CA ARG A 152 11.32 -15.73 -2.96
C ARG A 152 12.11 -14.91 -1.94
N PHE A 153 11.47 -14.46 -0.86
CA PHE A 153 12.14 -13.72 0.21
C PHE A 153 13.23 -14.56 0.88
N VAL A 154 12.93 -15.81 1.25
CA VAL A 154 13.90 -16.72 1.89
C VAL A 154 15.10 -16.99 0.98
N ALA A 155 14.87 -17.16 -0.31
CA ALA A 155 15.95 -17.35 -1.28
C ALA A 155 16.83 -16.10 -1.43
N ALA A 156 16.23 -14.90 -1.43
CA ALA A 156 16.96 -13.64 -1.56
C ALA A 156 17.66 -13.19 -0.26
N PHE A 157 17.12 -13.57 0.90
CA PHE A 157 17.57 -13.10 2.21
C PHE A 157 17.66 -14.25 3.24
N PRO A 158 18.58 -15.21 3.04
CA PRO A 158 18.62 -16.46 3.82
C PRO A 158 18.93 -16.28 5.31
N THR A 159 19.46 -15.13 5.72
CA THR A 159 19.80 -14.81 7.12
C THR A 159 18.75 -13.96 7.82
N GLN A 160 17.73 -13.48 7.09
CA GLN A 160 16.65 -12.68 7.66
C GLN A 160 15.55 -13.57 8.24
N ARG A 161 14.82 -13.06 9.23
CA ARG A 161 13.64 -13.77 9.76
C ARG A 161 12.62 -13.92 8.64
N ASN A 162 12.11 -15.14 8.45
CA ASN A 162 11.07 -15.43 7.48
C ASN A 162 9.80 -14.61 7.81
N PRO A 163 9.14 -14.01 6.80
CA PRO A 163 7.87 -13.36 7.03
C PRO A 163 6.81 -14.40 7.42
N GLU A 164 6.11 -14.11 8.51
CA GLU A 164 4.98 -14.89 9.02
C GLU A 164 3.67 -14.17 8.66
N TRP A 165 2.61 -14.94 8.45
CA TRP A 165 1.28 -14.42 8.22
C TRP A 165 0.41 -14.59 9.49
N PRO A 166 -0.40 -13.60 9.88
CA PRO A 166 -0.52 -12.25 9.31
C PRO A 166 0.73 -11.38 9.52
N LEU A 167 1.04 -10.55 8.53
CA LEU A 167 2.15 -9.60 8.64
C LEU A 167 1.96 -8.68 9.85
N ASN A 168 3.05 -8.41 10.58
CA ASN A 168 3.10 -7.53 11.75
C ASN A 168 2.26 -7.98 12.97
N LEU A 169 1.72 -9.20 12.99
CA LEU A 169 0.97 -9.67 14.17
C LEU A 169 1.85 -9.70 15.43
N ASP A 170 3.12 -10.08 15.30
CA ASP A 170 4.10 -10.09 16.40
C ASP A 170 4.37 -8.68 16.96
N VAL A 171 4.35 -7.67 16.10
CA VAL A 171 4.44 -6.26 16.50
C VAL A 171 3.23 -5.88 17.34
N VAL A 172 2.03 -6.17 16.87
CA VAL A 172 0.78 -5.80 17.55
C VAL A 172 0.65 -6.55 18.88
N ASP A 173 1.06 -7.82 18.93
CA ASP A 173 1.14 -8.58 20.18
C ASP A 173 2.10 -7.91 21.18
N GLY A 174 3.22 -7.36 20.70
CA GLY A 174 4.12 -6.57 21.54
C GLY A 174 3.52 -5.27 22.06
N LEU A 175 2.75 -4.56 21.22
CA LEU A 175 2.01 -3.37 21.64
C LEU A 175 0.97 -3.70 22.72
N VAL A 176 0.30 -4.86 22.63
CA VAL A 176 -0.64 -5.34 23.65
C VAL A 176 0.08 -5.70 24.95
N ALA A 177 1.19 -6.44 24.86
CA ALA A 177 1.95 -6.92 26.01
C ALA A 177 2.59 -5.76 26.80
N CYS A 178 3.09 -4.76 26.09
CA CYS A 178 3.74 -3.58 26.65
C CYS A 178 2.88 -2.32 26.51
N PHE A 179 1.56 -2.44 26.63
CA PHE A 179 0.61 -1.36 26.40
C PHE A 179 0.97 -0.06 27.13
N ASP A 180 1.46 -0.17 28.37
CA ASP A 180 1.76 1.01 29.17
C ASP A 180 3.15 1.61 28.93
N ARG A 181 4.00 0.97 28.13
CA ARG A 181 5.36 1.42 27.84
C ARG A 181 5.41 2.49 26.75
N PRO A 182 6.51 3.27 26.63
CA PRO A 182 6.73 4.14 25.48
C PRO A 182 6.70 3.34 24.17
N TYR A 183 6.24 3.97 23.07
CA TYR A 183 6.13 3.30 21.77
C TYR A 183 7.44 2.63 21.32
N ALA A 184 8.58 3.29 21.52
CA ALA A 184 9.89 2.73 21.17
C ALA A 184 10.18 1.39 21.86
N GLU A 185 9.75 1.22 23.12
CA GLU A 185 9.93 -0.01 23.89
C GLU A 185 8.91 -1.08 23.43
N ALA A 186 7.63 -0.71 23.35
CA ALA A 186 6.55 -1.61 22.98
C ALA A 186 6.67 -2.16 21.54
N TYR A 187 7.15 -1.33 20.60
CA TYR A 187 7.42 -1.72 19.22
C TYR A 187 8.67 -2.62 19.10
N GLY A 188 9.58 -2.51 20.07
CA GLY A 188 10.86 -3.22 20.10
C GLY A 188 10.73 -4.71 20.35
N ARG A 189 11.81 -5.46 20.10
CA ARG A 189 11.84 -6.92 20.26
C ARG A 189 11.57 -7.40 21.69
N ALA A 190 11.88 -6.58 22.70
CA ALA A 190 11.71 -6.94 24.10
C ALA A 190 10.24 -7.25 24.46
N CYS A 191 9.30 -6.64 23.74
CA CYS A 191 7.87 -6.81 24.00
C CYS A 191 7.21 -7.85 23.08
N ARG A 192 7.88 -8.26 21.99
CA ARG A 192 7.31 -9.21 21.03
C ARG A 192 7.39 -10.64 21.59
N PRO A 193 6.34 -11.45 21.44
CA PRO A 193 6.42 -12.87 21.78
C PRO A 193 7.57 -13.55 21.02
N LEU A 194 8.32 -14.41 21.71
CA LEU A 194 9.28 -15.28 21.02
C LEU A 194 8.51 -16.18 20.04
N PRO A 195 9.09 -16.50 18.86
CA PRO A 195 8.48 -17.46 17.96
C PRO A 195 8.26 -18.77 18.73
N VAL A 196 7.04 -19.30 18.69
CA VAL A 196 6.80 -20.66 19.17
C VAL A 196 7.55 -21.58 18.23
N THR A 197 8.64 -22.20 18.68
CA THR A 197 9.31 -23.28 17.96
C THR A 197 8.29 -24.40 17.77
N ARG A 198 7.83 -24.58 16.53
CA ARG A 198 7.08 -25.78 16.10
C ARG A 198 8.05 -26.77 15.49
#